data_AF-A0A968CB78-F1
#
_entry.id   AF-A0A968CB78-F1
#
_cell.length_a   1.000
_cell.length_b   1.000
_cell.length_c   1.000
_cell.angle_alpha   90.00
_cell.angle_beta   90.00
_cell.angle_gamma   90.00
#
_symmetry.space_group_name_H-M   'P 1'
#
loop_
_entity.id
_entity.type
_entity.pdbx_description
1 polymer ?
#
loop_
_entity_poly.entity_id
_entity_poly.type
_entity_poly.pdbx_seq_one_letter_code
_entity_poly.pdbx_strand_id
1 'polypeptide(L)' 'LVQLVAPRLREHGLWSRTIQIKLRYSDFKTLTRAKTLEEATQLDKVILETVRKLFRDNWS' A
#
# COMPACT_ATOMS: atom_id res chain seq x y z
N LEU A 1 3.12 -9.09 3.58
CA LEU A 1 3.34 -8.08 2.50
C LEU A 1 3.71 -6.71 3.08
N VAL A 2 2.83 -6.02 3.82
CA VAL A 2 3.16 -4.69 4.40
C VAL A 2 4.34 -4.75 5.37
N GLN A 3 4.41 -5.79 6.21
CA GLN A 3 5.52 -6.04 7.13
C GLN A 3 6.87 -6.31 6.46
N LEU A 4 6.92 -6.49 5.13
CA LEU A 4 8.18 -6.61 4.39
C LEU A 4 8.57 -5.29 3.69
N VAL A 5 7.61 -4.39 3.45
CA VAL A 5 7.82 -3.11 2.77
C VAL A 5 8.32 -2.05 3.74
N ALA A 6 7.72 -1.97 4.93
CA ALA A 6 8.12 -0.98 5.94
C ALA A 6 9.56 -1.20 6.47
N PRO A 7 10.02 -2.43 6.76
CA PRO A 7 11.43 -2.65 7.11
C PRO A 7 12.39 -2.25 5.99
N ARG A 8 12.08 -2.59 4.72
CA ARG A 8 12.92 -2.20 3.58
C ARG A 8 13.04 -0.69 3.41
N LEU A 9 11.92 0.03 3.60
CA LEU A 9 11.91 1.49 3.60
C LEU A 9 12.82 2.04 4.70
N ARG A 10 12.72 1.50 5.92
CA ARG A 10 13.58 1.88 7.04
C ARG A 10 15.06 1.56 6.80
N GLU A 11 15.37 0.37 6.30
CA GLU A 11 16.75 -0.07 6.00
C GLU A 11 17.43 0.84 4.98
N HIS A 12 16.67 1.38 4.03
CA HIS A 12 17.20 2.28 3.01
C HIS A 12 17.05 3.77 3.38
N GLY A 13 16.50 4.09 4.57
CA GLY A 13 16.22 5.47 4.97
C GLY A 13 15.26 6.18 4.01
N LEU A 14 14.30 5.45 3.43
CA LEU A 14 13.36 5.96 2.44
C LEU A 14 11.97 6.10 3.05
N TRP A 15 11.26 7.17 2.66
CA TRP A 15 9.87 7.38 3.02
C TRP A 15 8.97 7.15 1.82
N SER A 16 7.89 6.41 2.03
CA SER A 16 6.90 6.18 0.99
C SER A 16 5.76 7.18 1.12
N ARG A 17 5.52 7.94 0.05
CA ARG A 17 4.39 8.86 -0.05
C ARG A 17 3.21 8.26 -0.79
N THR A 18 3.46 7.41 -1.78
CA THR A 18 2.42 6.81 -2.62
C THR A 18 2.35 5.31 -2.37
N ILE A 19 1.18 4.85 -1.90
CA ILE A 19 0.90 3.46 -1.64
C ILE A 19 0.03 2.92 -2.78
N GLN A 20 0.49 1.87 -3.44
CA GLN A 20 -0.23 1.21 -4.53
C GLN A 20 -0.58 -0.23 -4.16
N ILE A 21 -1.82 -0.63 -4.46
CA ILE A 21 -2.27 -2.01 -4.40
C ILE A 21 -2.56 -2.52 -5.81
N LYS A 22 -2.21 -3.78 -6.05
CA LYS A 22 -2.54 -4.52 -7.26
C LYS A 22 -3.35 -5.75 -6.85
N LEU A 23 -4.61 -5.79 -7.25
CA LEU A 23 -5.53 -6.89 -7.00
C LEU A 23 -5.70 -7.66 -8.30
N ARG A 24 -5.47 -8.97 -8.26
CA ARG A 24 -5.71 -9.86 -9.40
C ARG A 24 -6.79 -10.85 -8.98
N TYR A 25 -7.91 -10.81 -9.68
CA TYR A 25 -9.04 -11.68 -9.46
C TYR A 25 -8.85 -13.02 -10.18
N SER A 26 -9.63 -14.03 -9.79
CA SER A 26 -9.61 -15.37 -10.39
C SER A 26 -10.10 -15.38 -11.84
N ASP A 27 -10.89 -14.39 -12.25
CA ASP A 27 -11.29 -14.13 -13.64
C ASP A 27 -10.21 -13.40 -14.45
N PHE A 28 -8.97 -13.36 -13.93
CA PHE A 28 -7.81 -12.69 -14.52
C PHE A 28 -7.91 -11.17 -14.64
N LYS A 29 -8.96 -10.53 -14.13
CA LYS A 29 -9.03 -9.07 -14.06
C LYS A 29 -8.00 -8.53 -13.07
N THR A 30 -7.27 -7.50 -13.49
CA THR A 30 -6.29 -6.82 -12.64
C THR A 30 -6.76 -5.40 -12.36
N LEU A 31 -6.94 -5.09 -11.07
CA LEU A 31 -7.24 -3.76 -10.60
C LEU A 31 -5.99 -3.17 -9.94
N THR A 32 -5.51 -2.04 -10.44
CA THR A 32 -4.44 -1.28 -9.81
C THR A 32 -4.98 0.03 -9.28
N ARG A 33 -4.71 0.30 -8.01
CA ARG A 33 -5.17 1.51 -7.31
C ARG A 33 -4.05 2.05 -6.46
N ALA A 34 -3.87 3.35 -6.50
CA ALA A 34 -2.85 4.05 -5.74
C ALA A 34 -3.48 5.18 -4.93
N LYS A 35 -2.89 5.45 -3.77
CA LYS A 35 -3.20 6.61 -2.94
C LYS A 35 -1.91 7.29 -2.54
N THR A 36 -1.84 8.58 -2.82
CA THR A 36 -0.78 9.46 -2.34
C THR A 36 -1.20 10.02 -0.98
N LEU A 37 -0.31 9.89 0.00
CA LEU A 37 -0.47 10.46 1.33
C LEU A 37 0.03 11.91 1.34
N GLU A 38 -0.56 12.74 2.20
CA GLU A 38 -0.14 14.13 2.39
C GLU A 38 1.28 14.19 2.96
N GLU A 39 1.56 13.34 3.95
CA GLU A 39 2.88 13.19 4.57
C GLU A 39 3.51 11.84 4.18
N ALA A 40 4.81 11.87 3.88
CA ALA A 40 5.56 10.65 3.56
C ALA A 40 5.77 9.81 4.82
N THR A 41 5.54 8.51 4.74
CA THR A 41 5.56 7.61 5.90
C THR A 41 6.41 6.36 5.68
N GLN A 42 6.94 5.85 6.79
CA GLN A 42 7.62 4.55 6.88
C GLN A 42 7.07 3.71 8.05
N LEU A 43 5.94 4.15 8.62
CA LEU A 43 5.30 3.48 9.75
C LEU A 43 4.40 2.36 9.24
N ASP A 44 4.66 1.13 9.68
CA ASP A 44 3.88 -0.06 9.32
C ASP A 44 2.38 0.16 9.49
N LYS A 45 1.98 0.80 10.59
CA LYS A 45 0.57 1.07 10.93
C LYS A 45 -0.13 1.93 9.88
N VAL A 46 0.50 3.03 9.48
CA VAL A 46 -0.07 3.98 8.48
C VAL A 46 -0.18 3.32 7.12
N ILE A 47 0.87 2.57 6.72
CA ILE A 47 0.86 1.83 5.45
C ILE A 47 -0.26 0.77 5.46
N LEU A 48 -0.40 0.01 6.55
CA LEU A 48 -1.41 -1.04 6.67
C LEU A 48 -2.83 -0.48 6.64
N GLU A 49 -3.08 0.61 7.37
CA GLU A 49 -4.39 1.28 7.36
C GLU A 49 -4.74 1.83 5.98
N THR A 50 -3.77 2.43 5.28
CA THR A 50 -3.94 2.93 3.92
C THR A 50 -4.24 1.82 2.93
N VAL A 51 -3.49 0.71 2.97
CA VAL A 51 -3.71 -0.47 2.14
C VAL A 51 -5.10 -1.07 2.42
N ARG A 52 -5.49 -1.21 3.69
CA ARG A 52 -6.82 -1.73 4.07
C ARG A 52 -7.95 -0.85 3.56
N LYS A 53 -7.80 0.47 3.63
CA LYS A 53 -8.79 1.42 3.09
C LYS A 53 -8.88 1.30 1.57
N LEU A 54 -7.76 1.36 0.86
CA LEU A 54 -7.70 1.16 -0.59
C LEU A 54 -8.33 -0.18 -1.02
N PHE A 55 -8.06 -1.25 -0.28
CA PHE A 55 -8.65 -2.55 -0.56
C PHE A 55 -10.17 -2.51 -0.41
N ARG A 56 -10.69 -2.07 0.74
CA ARG A 56 -12.14 -1.99 0.98
C ARG A 56 -12.87 -1.10 -0.03
N ASP A 57 -12.29 0.05 -0.36
CA ASP A 57 -12.90 1.02 -1.28
C ASP A 57 -12.95 0.49 -2.73
N ASN A 58 -12.16 -0.55 -3.06
CA ASN A 58 -12.04 -1.08 -4.42
C ASN A 58 -12.36 -2.59 -4.52
N TRP A 59 -12.89 -3.16 -3.44
CA TRP A 59 -13.34 -4.53 -3.36
C TRP A 59 -14.85 -4.55 -3.62
N SER A 60 -15.26 -5.14 -4.75
CA SER A 60 -16.67 -5.40 -5.13
C SER A 60 -16.76 -6.79 -5.73
#